data_AF-T0NDM9-F1
#
_entry.id   AF-T0NDM9-F1
#
_cell.length_a   1.000
_cell.length_b   1.000
_cell.length_c   1.000
_cell.angle_alpha   90.00
_cell.angle_beta   90.00
_cell.angle_gamma   90.00
#
_symmetry.space_group_name_H-M   'P 1'
#
loop_
_entity.id
_entity.type
_entity.pdbx_description
1 polymer ?
#
loop_
_entity_poly.entity_id
_entity_poly.type
_entity_poly.pdbx_seq_one_letter_code
_entity_poly.pdbx_strand_id
1 'polypeptide(L)'
;MVNPYHVNKTKELEDNSPTKNDKKDAKIIAKLIYQGQYLNCMFEEELYVNLRLCSNNRQELKRQFISEKVRLIALLDEYFPELKKMFSDILGKSALCILKTCPFPQDIVNMGVLELTKKLLDATHNRVGIKKAELVYNAAKASIGVPVGLEGARYRLKLILRQLEGLQNELDDVESSWKNILCKQVIQNTC
;
A
#
# COMPACT_ATOMS: atom_id res chain seq x y z
N MET A 1 -3.74 -34.39 -1.42
CA MET A 1 -2.46 -33.83 -0.90
C MET A 1 -2.14 -34.48 0.45
N VAL A 2 -0.90 -34.89 0.74
CA VAL A 2 -0.53 -35.48 2.04
C VAL A 2 0.07 -34.40 2.93
N ASN A 3 -0.37 -34.31 4.19
CA ASN A 3 0.14 -33.31 5.13
C ASN A 3 1.62 -33.58 5.49
N PRO A 4 2.54 -32.62 5.29
CA PRO A 4 3.96 -32.77 5.64
C PRO A 4 4.21 -33.14 7.11
N TYR A 5 3.33 -32.70 8.02
CA TYR A 5 3.43 -33.04 9.44
C TYR A 5 3.22 -34.53 9.70
N HIS A 6 2.21 -35.14 9.05
CA HIS A 6 1.95 -36.58 9.16
C HIS A 6 3.07 -37.41 8.53
N VAL A 7 3.63 -36.92 7.43
CA VAL A 7 4.81 -37.50 6.78
C VAL A 7 5.99 -37.51 7.74
N ASN A 8 6.28 -36.40 8.44
CA ASN A 8 7.42 -36.32 9.36
C ASN A 8 7.27 -37.28 10.55
N LYS A 9 6.07 -37.32 11.15
CA LYS A 9 5.76 -38.20 12.28
C LYS A 9 5.81 -39.69 11.92
N THR A 10 5.44 -40.06 10.69
CA THR A 10 5.59 -41.45 10.22
C THR A 10 7.04 -41.80 9.90
N LYS A 11 7.89 -40.85 9.48
CA LYS A 11 9.33 -41.14 9.32
C LYS A 11 10.00 -41.45 10.64
N GLU A 12 9.68 -40.69 11.68
CA GLU A 12 10.21 -40.89 13.03
C GLU A 12 9.85 -42.28 13.56
N LEU A 13 8.63 -42.76 13.27
CA LEU A 13 8.18 -44.09 13.67
C LEU A 13 8.83 -45.23 12.87
N GLU A 14 9.04 -45.07 11.56
CA GLU A 14 9.49 -46.16 10.68
C GLU A 14 10.99 -46.27 10.50
N ASP A 15 11.71 -45.15 10.44
CA ASP A 15 13.11 -45.15 10.00
C ASP A 15 14.08 -44.58 11.04
N ASN A 16 13.60 -43.82 12.05
CA ASN A 16 14.34 -43.29 13.22
C ASN A 16 15.77 -42.75 12.92
N SER A 17 16.06 -42.46 11.65
CA SER A 17 17.37 -42.12 11.15
C SER A 17 17.34 -40.65 10.76
N PRO A 18 18.30 -39.83 11.24
CA PRO A 18 18.30 -38.39 11.02
C PRO A 18 18.67 -38.01 9.57
N THR A 19 18.86 -38.97 8.68
CA THR A 19 19.39 -38.75 7.33
C THR A 19 18.27 -38.39 6.35
N LYS A 20 18.31 -37.16 5.85
CA LYS A 20 17.38 -36.67 4.82
C LYS A 20 17.58 -37.43 3.51
N ASN A 21 16.55 -38.14 3.05
CA ASN A 21 16.60 -38.91 1.81
C ASN A 21 15.25 -38.88 1.09
N ASP A 22 15.19 -38.22 -0.08
CA ASP A 22 13.95 -38.03 -0.83
C ASP A 22 13.29 -39.35 -1.28
N LYS A 23 14.08 -40.43 -1.45
CA LYS A 23 13.53 -41.77 -1.76
C LYS A 23 12.70 -42.33 -0.60
N LYS A 24 13.13 -42.08 0.64
CA LYS A 24 12.38 -42.49 1.85
C LYS A 24 11.11 -41.67 1.99
N ASP A 25 11.22 -40.37 1.75
CA ASP A 25 10.10 -39.43 1.80
C ASP A 25 9.01 -39.82 0.79
N ALA A 26 9.39 -40.12 -0.46
CA ALA A 26 8.48 -40.58 -1.49
C ALA A 26 7.78 -41.91 -1.11
N LYS A 27 8.51 -42.85 -0.50
CA LYS A 27 7.94 -44.12 -0.03
C LYS A 27 6.89 -43.93 1.07
N ILE A 28 7.15 -43.03 2.03
CA ILE A 28 6.23 -42.73 3.12
C ILE A 28 5.00 -41.99 2.61
N ILE A 29 5.18 -41.04 1.70
CA ILE A 29 4.07 -40.36 1.02
C ILE A 29 3.21 -41.38 0.26
N ALA A 30 3.82 -42.29 -0.50
CA ALA A 30 3.09 -43.34 -1.23
C ALA A 30 2.32 -44.27 -0.28
N LYS A 31 2.89 -44.63 0.87
CA LYS A 31 2.24 -45.43 1.90
C LYS A 31 1.03 -44.72 2.52
N LEU A 32 1.17 -43.43 2.85
CA LEU A 32 0.09 -42.61 3.38
C LEU A 32 -1.05 -42.44 2.37
N ILE A 33 -0.73 -42.28 1.08
CA ILE A 33 -1.73 -42.25 -0.01
C ILE A 33 -2.46 -43.59 -0.10
N TYR A 34 -1.73 -44.71 -0.11
CA TYR A 34 -2.30 -46.06 -0.16
C TYR A 34 -3.23 -46.34 1.03
N GLN A 35 -2.90 -45.84 2.21
CA GLN A 35 -3.72 -45.95 3.42
C GLN A 35 -4.94 -45.01 3.44
N GLY A 36 -5.15 -44.19 2.41
CA GLY A 36 -6.23 -43.20 2.36
C GLY A 36 -6.01 -41.99 3.27
N GLN A 37 -4.82 -41.84 3.88
CA GLN A 37 -4.47 -40.73 4.76
C GLN A 37 -3.98 -39.51 3.96
N TYR A 38 -4.78 -39.12 2.96
CA TYR A 38 -4.56 -37.92 2.18
C TYR A 38 -5.75 -36.99 2.32
N LEU A 39 -5.47 -35.69 2.33
CA LEU A 39 -6.51 -34.68 2.22
C LEU A 39 -7.02 -34.71 0.78
N ASN A 40 -8.32 -34.91 0.61
CA ASN A 40 -8.94 -34.69 -0.68
C ASN A 40 -8.82 -33.19 -0.99
N CYS A 41 -8.29 -32.85 -2.17
CA CYS A 41 -8.26 -31.46 -2.59
C CYS A 41 -9.70 -31.08 -2.94
N MET A 42 -10.42 -30.49 -1.98
CA MET A 42 -11.68 -29.83 -2.28
C MET A 42 -11.33 -28.64 -3.16
N PHE A 43 -11.77 -28.66 -4.41
CA PHE A 43 -11.76 -27.44 -5.21
C PHE A 43 -12.67 -26.45 -4.48
N GLU A 44 -12.09 -25.33 -4.03
CA GLU A 44 -12.85 -24.23 -3.48
C GLU A 44 -13.92 -23.83 -4.53
N GLU A 45 -15.16 -23.57 -4.09
CA GLU A 45 -16.18 -23.03 -5.01
C GLU A 45 -15.60 -21.77 -5.68
N GLU A 46 -15.91 -21.57 -6.96
CA GLU A 46 -15.37 -20.47 -7.77
C GLU A 46 -15.50 -19.12 -7.06
N LEU A 47 -16.56 -18.96 -6.25
CA LEU A 47 -16.77 -17.83 -5.36
C LEU A 47 -15.63 -17.60 -4.36
N TYR A 48 -15.23 -18.62 -3.61
CA TYR A 48 -14.16 -18.51 -2.60
C TYR A 48 -12.81 -18.26 -3.25
N VAL A 49 -12.54 -18.87 -4.39
CA VAL A 49 -11.33 -18.61 -5.18
C VAL A 49 -11.26 -17.15 -5.61
N ASN A 50 -12.36 -16.61 -6.14
CA ASN A 50 -12.45 -15.21 -6.56
C ASN A 50 -12.30 -14.25 -5.38
N LEU A 51 -12.94 -14.53 -4.24
CA LEU A 51 -12.79 -13.73 -3.01
C LEU A 51 -11.33 -13.72 -2.51
N ARG A 52 -10.67 -14.89 -2.53
CA ARG A 52 -9.27 -15.01 -2.13
C ARG A 52 -8.36 -14.22 -3.05
N LEU A 53 -8.58 -14.29 -4.36
CA LEU A 53 -7.82 -13.54 -5.35
C LEU A 53 -7.99 -12.03 -5.15
N CYS A 54 -9.23 -11.54 -5.00
CA CYS A 54 -9.51 -10.14 -4.70
C CYS A 54 -8.84 -9.68 -3.40
N SER A 55 -8.87 -10.50 -2.35
CA SER A 55 -8.23 -10.18 -1.06
C SER A 55 -6.71 -10.08 -1.19
N ASN A 56 -6.08 -11.03 -1.89
CA ASN A 56 -4.65 -11.00 -2.16
C ASN A 56 -4.25 -9.76 -2.98
N ASN A 57 -4.98 -9.47 -4.06
CA ASN A 57 -4.76 -8.30 -4.90
C ASN A 57 -4.87 -7.00 -4.09
N ARG A 58 -5.91 -6.88 -3.25
CA ARG A 58 -6.06 -5.72 -2.35
C ARG A 58 -4.88 -5.56 -1.41
N GLN A 59 -4.38 -6.67 -0.84
CA GLN A 59 -3.21 -6.61 0.04
C GLN A 59 -1.96 -6.16 -0.72
N GLU A 60 -1.77 -6.62 -1.95
CA GLU A 60 -0.65 -6.22 -2.79
C GLU A 60 -0.71 -4.73 -3.15
N LEU A 61 -1.85 -4.26 -3.67
CA LEU A 61 -2.07 -2.84 -3.99
C LEU A 61 -1.85 -1.95 -2.75
N LYS A 62 -2.32 -2.38 -1.58
CA LYS A 62 -2.11 -1.65 -0.33
C LYS A 62 -0.63 -1.57 0.05
N ARG A 63 0.16 -2.63 -0.17
CA ARG A 63 1.62 -2.60 0.07
C ARG A 63 2.30 -1.63 -0.90
N GLN A 64 1.92 -1.66 -2.18
CA GLN A 64 2.45 -0.73 -3.18
C GLN A 64 2.12 0.73 -2.81
N PHE A 65 0.88 1.00 -2.40
CA PHE A 65 0.46 2.33 -1.93
C PHE A 65 1.28 2.83 -0.74
N ILE A 66 1.51 1.96 0.25
CA ILE A 66 2.36 2.30 1.42
C ILE A 66 3.80 2.58 0.98
N SER A 67 4.35 1.76 0.07
CA SER A 67 5.70 1.95 -0.46
C SER A 67 5.87 3.29 -1.15
N GLU A 68 4.92 3.67 -2.03
CA GLU A 68 4.96 4.97 -2.71
C GLU A 68 4.74 6.14 -1.73
N LYS A 69 3.92 5.95 -0.69
CA LYS A 69 3.78 6.96 0.39
C LYS A 69 5.11 7.15 1.13
N VAL A 70 5.83 6.08 1.43
CA VAL A 70 7.16 6.16 2.06
C VAL A 70 8.15 6.85 1.12
N ARG A 71 8.07 6.60 -0.19
CA ARG A 71 8.90 7.26 -1.20
C ARG A 71 8.64 8.77 -1.26
N LEU A 72 7.38 9.18 -1.15
CA LEU A 72 7.00 10.59 -1.02
C LEU A 72 7.61 11.22 0.25
N ILE A 73 7.49 10.53 1.39
CA ILE A 73 8.05 11.01 2.66
C ILE A 73 9.56 11.17 2.57
N ALA A 74 10.27 10.20 1.98
CA ALA A 74 11.72 10.28 1.80
C ALA A 74 12.13 11.46 0.92
N LEU A 75 11.39 11.72 -0.17
CA LEU A 75 11.63 12.89 -1.02
C LEU A 75 11.39 14.20 -0.25
N LEU A 76 10.34 14.25 0.58
CA LEU A 76 10.07 15.43 1.40
C LEU A 76 11.10 15.60 2.51
N ASP A 77 11.58 14.52 3.12
CA ASP A 77 12.63 14.61 4.15
C ASP A 77 13.96 15.11 3.56
N GLU A 78 14.23 14.88 2.26
CA GLU A 78 15.42 15.37 1.54
C GLU A 78 15.32 16.87 1.18
N TYR A 79 14.16 17.32 0.73
CA TYR A 79 14.00 18.67 0.15
C TYR A 79 13.19 19.65 1.00
N PHE A 80 12.32 19.17 1.90
CA PHE A 80 11.50 20.02 2.77
C PHE A 80 11.01 19.28 4.05
N PRO A 81 11.92 18.90 4.97
CA PRO A 81 11.57 18.08 6.15
C PRO A 81 10.62 18.78 7.12
N GLU A 82 10.60 20.13 7.15
CA GLU A 82 9.74 20.90 8.05
C GLU A 82 8.25 20.75 7.71
N LEU A 83 7.92 20.46 6.44
CA LEU A 83 6.54 20.27 5.98
C LEU A 83 5.83 19.16 6.76
N LYS A 84 6.55 18.08 7.08
CA LYS A 84 6.02 16.91 7.81
C LYS A 84 5.50 17.26 9.20
N LYS A 85 6.09 18.27 9.86
CA LYS A 85 5.64 18.72 11.18
C LYS A 85 4.36 19.58 11.11
N MET A 86 4.07 20.17 9.96
CA MET A 86 2.95 21.11 9.77
C MET A 86 1.63 20.41 9.39
N PHE A 87 1.72 19.22 8.79
CA PHE A 87 0.58 18.44 8.34
C PHE A 87 0.51 17.11 9.08
N SER A 88 -0.62 16.87 9.77
CA SER A 88 -0.91 15.58 10.41
C SER A 88 -1.07 14.46 9.38
N ASP A 89 -1.59 14.79 8.19
CA ASP A 89 -1.65 13.86 7.05
C ASP A 89 -1.11 14.51 5.79
N ILE A 90 -0.09 13.87 5.22
CA ILE A 90 0.64 14.32 4.02
C ILE A 90 -0.20 14.10 2.75
N LEU A 91 -1.14 13.16 2.80
CA LEU A 91 -2.10 12.91 1.71
C LEU A 91 -3.41 13.70 1.89
N GLY A 92 -3.49 14.57 2.90
CA GLY A 92 -4.64 15.44 3.08
C GLY A 92 -4.79 16.44 1.93
N LYS A 93 -6.03 16.89 1.68
CA LYS A 93 -6.35 17.84 0.58
C LYS A 93 -5.49 19.11 0.58
N SER A 94 -5.16 19.62 1.77
CA SER A 94 -4.31 20.80 1.94
C SER A 94 -2.84 20.52 1.60
N ALA A 95 -2.30 19.40 2.07
CA ALA A 95 -0.93 18.98 1.78
C ALA A 95 -0.75 18.65 0.30
N LEU A 96 -1.69 17.91 -0.30
CA LEU A 96 -1.69 17.64 -1.75
C LEU A 96 -1.77 18.91 -2.59
N CYS A 97 -2.55 19.91 -2.18
CA CYS A 97 -2.59 21.20 -2.86
C CYS A 97 -1.21 21.89 -2.86
N ILE A 98 -0.54 21.93 -1.70
CA ILE A 98 0.81 22.50 -1.60
C ILE A 98 1.79 21.70 -2.45
N LEU A 99 1.79 20.37 -2.35
CA LEU A 99 2.68 19.50 -3.13
C LEU A 99 2.48 19.64 -4.65
N LYS A 100 1.25 19.89 -5.11
CA LYS A 100 0.94 20.15 -6.53
C LYS A 100 1.32 21.55 -6.99
N THR A 101 1.21 22.55 -6.12
CA THR A 101 1.36 23.97 -6.49
C THR A 101 2.78 24.47 -6.24
N CYS A 102 3.33 24.21 -5.05
CA CYS A 102 4.63 24.69 -4.57
C CYS A 102 5.31 23.60 -3.71
N PRO A 103 5.94 22.60 -4.35
CA PRO A 103 6.56 21.49 -3.64
C PRO A 103 7.83 21.84 -2.87
N PHE A 104 8.55 22.90 -3.27
CA PHE A 104 9.86 23.25 -2.71
C PHE A 104 9.86 24.59 -1.97
N PRO A 105 10.77 24.78 -0.99
CA PRO A 105 10.84 26.00 -0.20
C PRO A 105 11.02 27.27 -1.04
N GLN A 106 11.83 27.21 -2.10
CA GLN A 106 12.08 28.36 -2.99
C GLN A 106 10.82 28.83 -3.71
N ASP A 107 9.97 27.90 -4.14
CA ASP A 107 8.71 28.21 -4.81
C ASP A 107 7.72 28.87 -3.85
N ILE A 108 7.67 28.38 -2.61
CA ILE A 108 6.84 28.94 -1.54
C ILE A 108 7.26 30.38 -1.22
N VAL A 109 8.58 30.63 -1.13
CA VAL A 109 9.10 31.97 -0.84
C VAL A 109 8.79 32.95 -1.96
N ASN A 110 8.91 32.52 -3.23
CA ASN A 110 8.66 33.35 -4.41
C ASN A 110 7.17 33.69 -4.60
N MET A 111 6.26 32.75 -4.29
CA MET A 111 4.81 32.94 -4.44
C MET A 111 4.22 33.87 -3.36
N GLY A 112 4.81 33.87 -2.15
CA GLY A 112 4.39 34.74 -1.06
C GLY A 112 3.13 34.26 -0.33
N VAL A 113 2.91 34.80 0.87
CA VAL A 113 1.85 34.34 1.81
C VAL A 113 0.44 34.57 1.26
N LEU A 114 0.20 35.68 0.56
CA LEU A 114 -1.12 36.06 0.07
C LEU A 114 -1.62 35.15 -1.06
N GLU A 115 -0.74 34.68 -1.95
CA GLU A 115 -1.13 33.75 -3.01
C GLU A 115 -1.28 32.33 -2.47
N LEU A 116 -0.40 31.94 -1.54
CA LEU A 116 -0.46 30.64 -0.89
C LEU A 116 -1.74 30.47 -0.05
N THR A 117 -2.20 31.53 0.63
CA THR A 117 -3.48 31.53 1.34
C THR A 117 -4.66 31.35 0.41
N LYS A 118 -4.73 32.09 -0.71
CA LYS A 118 -5.80 31.93 -1.71
C LYS A 118 -5.87 30.49 -2.22
N LYS A 119 -4.74 29.92 -2.65
CA LYS A 119 -4.67 28.54 -3.13
C LYS A 119 -5.11 27.51 -2.09
N LEU A 120 -4.74 27.71 -0.83
CA LEU A 120 -5.17 26.84 0.26
C LEU A 120 -6.66 26.96 0.56
N LEU A 121 -7.23 28.17 0.54
CA LEU A 121 -8.65 28.40 0.76
C LEU A 121 -9.49 27.76 -0.35
N ASP A 122 -9.08 27.92 -1.61
CA ASP A 122 -9.73 27.31 -2.78
C ASP A 122 -9.74 25.77 -2.67
N ALA A 123 -8.60 25.17 -2.31
CA ALA A 123 -8.48 23.72 -2.21
C ALA A 123 -9.17 23.10 -0.98
N THR A 124 -9.37 23.88 0.08
CA THR A 124 -9.86 23.37 1.37
C THR A 124 -11.26 23.86 1.74
N HIS A 125 -11.95 24.55 0.83
CA HIS A 125 -13.25 25.19 1.09
C HIS A 125 -13.18 26.05 2.37
N ASN A 126 -12.26 27.02 2.40
CA ASN A 126 -12.06 27.95 3.53
C ASN A 126 -11.62 27.34 4.87
N ARG A 127 -11.27 26.05 4.96
CA ARG A 127 -10.87 25.43 6.25
C ARG A 127 -9.45 25.78 6.71
N VAL A 128 -8.53 26.03 5.78
CA VAL A 128 -7.13 26.35 6.13
C VAL A 128 -6.93 27.85 6.10
N GLY A 129 -6.85 28.45 7.29
CA GLY A 129 -6.71 29.89 7.46
C GLY A 129 -5.30 30.44 7.23
N ILE A 130 -5.22 31.76 7.20
CA ILE A 130 -4.00 32.58 6.97
C ILE A 130 -2.83 32.15 7.87
N LYS A 131 -3.13 31.86 9.14
CA LYS A 131 -2.13 31.42 10.14
C LYS A 131 -1.33 30.20 9.68
N LYS A 132 -1.96 29.23 9.00
CA LYS A 132 -1.27 28.02 8.57
C LYS A 132 -0.40 28.27 7.33
N ALA A 133 -0.82 29.17 6.45
CA ALA A 133 0.00 29.61 5.32
C ALA A 133 1.24 30.38 5.78
N GLU A 134 1.09 31.26 6.78
CA GLU A 134 2.23 31.98 7.39
C GLU A 134 3.22 31.02 8.02
N LEU A 135 2.74 30.00 8.75
CA LEU A 135 3.61 28.96 9.31
C LEU A 135 4.39 28.21 8.24
N VAL A 136 3.74 27.80 7.14
CA VAL A 136 4.40 27.12 6.02
C VAL A 136 5.43 28.03 5.35
N TYR A 137 5.11 29.32 5.16
CA TYR A 137 6.01 30.29 4.57
C TYR A 137 7.24 30.56 5.44
N ASN A 138 7.05 30.71 6.76
CA ASN A 138 8.15 30.88 7.70
C ASN A 138 9.02 29.62 7.79
N ALA A 139 8.42 28.43 7.73
CA ALA A 139 9.15 27.17 7.66
C ALA A 139 9.94 27.05 6.35
N ALA A 140 9.39 27.50 5.21
CA ALA A 140 10.10 27.53 3.94
C ALA A 140 11.31 28.47 3.97
N LYS A 141 11.19 29.63 4.62
CA LYS A 141 12.33 30.56 4.82
C LYS A 141 13.45 29.97 5.68
N ALA A 142 13.10 29.20 6.70
CA ALA A 142 14.04 28.58 7.63
C ALA A 142 14.45 27.15 7.22
N SER A 143 14.05 26.71 6.02
CA SER A 143 14.23 25.31 5.61
C SER A 143 15.70 24.98 5.30
N ILE A 144 16.11 23.78 5.71
CA ILE A 144 17.47 23.24 5.50
C ILE A 144 17.51 22.31 4.26
N GLY A 145 16.42 22.27 3.47
CA GLY A 145 16.29 21.39 2.32
C GLY A 145 17.36 21.58 1.23
N VAL A 146 17.63 20.52 0.47
CA VAL A 146 18.62 20.54 -0.61
C VAL A 146 18.21 21.52 -1.73
N PRO A 147 19.03 22.53 -2.08
CA PRO A 147 18.67 23.52 -3.09
C PRO A 147 19.01 23.12 -4.54
N VAL A 148 19.62 21.94 -4.75
CA VAL A 148 20.13 21.47 -6.04
C VAL A 148 19.22 20.37 -6.60
N GLY A 149 19.09 20.25 -7.92
CA GLY A 149 18.34 19.15 -8.56
C GLY A 149 16.81 19.31 -8.55
N LEU A 150 16.32 20.53 -8.34
CA LEU A 150 14.90 20.84 -8.18
C LEU A 150 14.04 20.37 -9.36
N GLU A 151 14.51 20.47 -10.60
CA GLU A 151 13.75 20.00 -11.76
C GLU A 151 13.51 18.48 -11.75
N GLY A 152 14.55 17.70 -11.44
CA GLY A 152 14.44 16.25 -11.29
C GLY A 152 13.55 15.87 -10.10
N ALA A 153 13.69 16.58 -8.98
CA ALA A 153 12.86 16.39 -7.80
C ALA A 153 11.38 16.72 -8.09
N ARG A 154 11.08 17.78 -8.85
CA ARG A 154 9.72 18.12 -9.32
C ARG A 154 9.12 17.00 -10.17
N TYR A 155 9.89 16.48 -11.12
CA TYR A 155 9.44 15.37 -11.96
C TYR A 155 9.14 14.13 -11.12
N ARG A 156 10.06 13.77 -10.21
CA ARG A 156 9.91 12.63 -9.30
C ARG A 156 8.68 12.79 -8.40
N LEU A 157 8.45 13.97 -7.85
CA LEU A 157 7.27 14.26 -7.04
C LEU A 157 5.98 14.10 -7.84
N LYS A 158 5.92 14.65 -9.06
CA LYS A 158 4.76 14.48 -9.95
C LYS A 158 4.48 13.02 -10.28
N LEU A 159 5.52 12.22 -10.50
CA LEU A 159 5.38 10.79 -10.76
C LEU A 159 4.79 10.06 -9.54
N ILE A 160 5.33 10.30 -8.34
CA ILE A 160 4.84 9.67 -7.11
C ILE A 160 3.38 10.06 -6.84
N LEU A 161 3.02 11.34 -7.02
CA LEU A 161 1.63 11.78 -6.84
C LEU A 161 0.67 11.07 -7.82
N ARG A 162 1.06 10.94 -9.09
CA ARG A 162 0.25 10.23 -10.09
C ARG A 162 0.08 8.75 -9.73
N GLN A 163 1.14 8.10 -9.26
CA GLN A 163 1.09 6.70 -8.85
C GLN A 163 0.19 6.51 -7.63
N LEU A 164 0.27 7.40 -6.65
CA LEU A 164 -0.61 7.37 -5.47
C LEU A 164 -2.08 7.54 -5.85
N GLU A 165 -2.40 8.46 -6.75
CA GLU A 165 -3.76 8.64 -7.26
C GLU A 165 -4.27 7.41 -8.02
N GLY A 166 -3.43 6.81 -8.87
CA GLY A 166 -3.77 5.58 -9.59
C GLY A 166 -4.03 4.41 -8.65
N LEU A 167 -3.11 4.15 -7.72
CA LEU A 167 -3.24 3.07 -6.74
C LEU A 167 -4.46 3.24 -5.83
N GLN A 168 -4.84 4.48 -5.51
CA GLN A 168 -6.04 4.75 -4.74
C GLN A 168 -7.31 4.39 -5.51
N ASN A 169 -7.39 4.75 -6.80
CA ASN A 169 -8.51 4.36 -7.65
C ASN A 169 -8.59 2.82 -7.83
N GLU A 170 -7.45 2.16 -8.04
CA GLU A 170 -7.38 0.71 -8.17
C GLU A 170 -7.85 0.00 -6.88
N LEU A 171 -7.52 0.54 -5.70
CA LEU A 171 -8.04 0.02 -4.43
C LEU A 171 -9.55 0.17 -4.33
N ASP A 172 -10.11 1.31 -4.74
CA ASP A 172 -11.56 1.57 -4.74
C ASP A 172 -12.30 0.62 -5.72
N ASP A 173 -11.69 0.34 -6.87
CA ASP A 173 -12.23 -0.61 -7.86
C ASP A 173 -12.23 -2.04 -7.34
N VAL A 174 -11.17 -2.46 -6.64
CA VAL A 174 -11.10 -3.78 -6.00
C VAL A 174 -12.12 -3.89 -4.87
N GLU A 175 -12.32 -2.85 -4.07
CA GLU A 175 -13.35 -2.83 -3.02
C GLU A 175 -14.77 -2.89 -3.59
N SER A 176 -15.02 -2.22 -4.72
CA SER A 176 -16.28 -2.29 -5.45
C SER A 176 -16.52 -3.69 -6.02
N SER A 177 -15.50 -4.31 -6.61
CA SER A 177 -15.55 -5.68 -7.11
C SER A 177 -15.82 -6.69 -6.00
N TRP A 178 -15.18 -6.52 -4.85
CA TRP A 178 -15.38 -7.37 -3.68
C TRP A 178 -16.82 -7.30 -3.15
N LYS A 179 -17.41 -6.10 -3.06
CA LYS A 179 -18.82 -5.92 -2.70
C LYS A 179 -19.76 -6.63 -3.67
N ASN A 180 -19.50 -6.54 -4.97
CA ASN A 180 -20.32 -7.20 -5.99
C ASN A 180 -20.31 -8.73 -5.84
N ILE A 181 -19.16 -9.32 -5.52
CA ILE A 181 -19.04 -10.77 -5.29
C ILE A 181 -19.85 -11.19 -4.05
N LEU A 182 -19.79 -10.41 -2.96
CA LEU A 182 -20.57 -10.68 -1.75
C LEU A 182 -22.09 -10.55 -1.98
N CYS A 183 -22.55 -9.58 -2.78
CA CYS A 183 -23.97 -9.44 -3.10
C CYS A 183 -24.53 -10.64 -3.86
N LYS A 184 -23.75 -11.27 -4.77
CA LYS A 184 -24.16 -12.48 -5.49
C LYS A 184 -24.40 -13.67 -4.54
N GLN A 185 -23.65 -13.76 -3.45
CA GLN A 185 -23.78 -14.81 -2.44
C GLN A 185 -25.08 -14.69 -1.63
N VAL A 186 -25.51 -13.46 -1.31
CA VAL A 186 -26.78 -13.23 -0.59
C VAL A 186 -27.96 -13.72 -1.42
N ILE A 187 -27.95 -13.48 -2.73
CA ILE A 187 -29.04 -13.86 -3.64
C ILE A 187 -29.12 -15.39 -3.80
N GLN A 188 -27.98 -16.08 -3.88
CA GLN A 188 -27.93 -17.55 -4.01
C GLN A 188 -28.36 -18.30 -2.74
N ASN A 189 -28.25 -17.68 -1.56
CA ASN A 189 -28.64 -18.30 -0.28
C ASN A 189 -30.10 -17.99 0.13
N THR A 190 -30.80 -17.13 -0.62
CA THR A 190 -32.20 -16.76 -0.37
C THR A 190 -33.21 -17.41 -1.33
N CYS A 191 -32.72 -18.23 -2.27
CA CYS A 191 -33.53 -19.05 -3.18
C CYS A 191 -33.32 -20.53 -2.85
#